data_AF-A0A8H3KVA5-F1
#
_entry.id   AF-A0A8H3KVA5-F1
#
_cell.length_a   1.000
_cell.length_b   1.000
_cell.length_c   1.000
_cell.angle_alpha   90.00
_cell.angle_beta   90.00
_cell.angle_gamma   90.00
#
_symmetry.space_group_name_H-M   'P 1'
#
loop_
_entity.id
_entity.type
_entity.pdbx_description
1 polymer ?
#
loop_
_entity_poly.entity_id
_entity_poly.type
_entity_poly.pdbx_seq_one_letter_code
_entity_poly.pdbx_strand_id
1 'polypeptide(L)'
;MGEVPNAKYEEDIVFMICMTIHWKDDSEPLKQICLVDVETAPDPVLEWMFNHMSFKPSSLEKIIKWEYQYNMIKVNDGKFHSKHLKIPGCVAIDVQPCFMGFYSKDEKSSLAYYLKECKLDNKVNLPIHRMNKYYEMALKETNATTAEQMHKVAKYCIINALSYQRLMVKHNVINKYREIASIAFLSLFDAHYFAGETEKFPGAYVFPPVKGFENRCPVTGLKFASLYPSLIMTYNLSPDKIILSQEHAVSVEQSDKKLHKIEFLFNNNPQRAWSVQHNNIPEEKGLYVIVLEYLSAK
;
A
#
# COMPACT_ATOMS: atom_id res chain seq x y z
N MET A 1 11.50 30.48 -6.27
CA MET A 1 11.50 29.58 -5.11
C MET A 1 10.99 30.42 -3.96
N GLY A 2 9.86 30.04 -3.36
CA GLY A 2 9.35 30.68 -2.15
C GLY A 2 10.33 30.65 -0.97
N GLU A 3 9.87 31.17 0.17
CA GLU A 3 10.62 31.12 1.43
C GLU A 3 10.91 29.66 1.83
N VAL A 4 11.97 29.47 2.61
CA VAL A 4 12.44 28.15 3.02
C VAL A 4 11.76 27.77 4.34
N PRO A 5 11.45 26.48 4.58
CA PRO A 5 11.04 25.98 5.88
C PRO A 5 11.93 26.45 7.02
N ASN A 6 11.33 27.03 8.05
CA ASN A 6 12.00 27.35 9.29
C ASN A 6 11.68 26.28 10.34
N ALA A 7 12.56 25.29 10.48
CA ALA A 7 12.53 24.33 11.58
C ALA A 7 13.08 25.02 12.83
N LYS A 8 12.20 25.39 13.76
CA LYS A 8 12.57 26.19 14.95
C LYS A 8 13.13 25.32 16.07
N TYR A 9 12.84 24.02 16.08
CA TYR A 9 13.25 23.09 17.13
C TYR A 9 13.96 21.84 16.56
N GLU A 10 14.86 21.23 17.35
CA GLU A 10 15.62 20.03 16.95
C GLU A 10 14.74 18.81 16.63
N GLU A 11 13.50 18.79 17.13
CA GLU A 11 12.54 17.71 16.95
C GLU A 11 11.64 17.91 15.70
N ASP A 12 11.76 19.06 15.02
CA ASP A 12 11.00 19.35 13.81
C ASP A 12 11.52 18.48 12.66
N ILE A 13 10.69 17.52 12.24
CA ILE A 13 10.95 16.72 11.04
C ILE A 13 10.43 17.51 9.84
N VAL A 14 11.33 18.14 9.09
CA VAL A 14 11.02 18.83 7.84
C VAL A 14 11.40 17.97 6.65
N PHE A 15 10.43 17.53 5.86
CA PHE A 15 10.65 16.78 4.63
C PHE A 15 10.79 17.70 3.42
N MET A 16 11.87 17.50 2.67
CA MET A 16 12.11 18.16 1.39
C MET A 16 12.10 17.13 0.27
N ILE A 17 11.11 17.19 -0.63
CA ILE A 17 11.04 16.32 -1.81
C ILE A 17 11.39 17.16 -3.02
N CYS A 18 12.58 16.98 -3.57
CA CYS A 18 12.85 17.51 -4.90
C CYS A 18 12.39 16.52 -5.97
N MET A 19 11.44 16.93 -6.81
CA MET A 19 10.97 16.17 -7.96
C MET A 19 11.60 16.73 -9.23
N THR A 20 12.07 15.87 -10.12
CA THR A 20 12.41 16.27 -11.49
C THR A 20 11.43 15.57 -12.42
N ILE A 21 10.64 16.35 -13.16
CA ILE A 21 9.63 15.85 -14.09
C ILE A 21 10.28 15.77 -15.48
N HIS A 22 10.11 14.65 -16.16
CA HIS A 22 10.61 14.42 -17.52
C HIS A 22 9.48 13.92 -18.41
N TRP A 23 9.54 14.24 -19.70
CA TRP A 23 8.84 13.44 -20.70
C TRP A 23 9.55 12.09 -20.82
N LYS A 24 8.79 11.03 -21.12
CA LYS A 24 9.30 9.65 -21.22
C LYS A 24 10.50 9.52 -22.18
N ASP A 25 10.50 10.33 -23.24
CA ASP A 25 11.45 10.25 -24.35
C ASP A 25 12.35 11.49 -24.48
N ASP A 26 12.38 12.38 -23.47
CA ASP A 26 13.18 13.61 -23.48
C ASP A 26 14.20 13.62 -22.33
N SER A 27 15.46 13.89 -22.68
CA SER A 27 16.58 13.97 -21.73
C SER A 27 16.58 15.28 -20.93
N GLU A 28 15.91 16.33 -21.41
CA GLU A 28 15.79 17.60 -20.70
C GLU A 28 14.66 17.54 -19.66
N PRO A 29 14.91 17.92 -18.39
CA PRO A 29 13.88 17.95 -17.36
C PRO A 29 12.87 19.08 -17.64
N LEU A 30 11.60 18.71 -17.71
CA LEU A 30 10.44 19.58 -17.85
C LEU A 30 10.41 20.62 -16.71
N LYS A 31 10.70 20.19 -15.47
CA LYS A 31 10.96 21.08 -14.32
C LYS A 31 11.59 20.34 -13.14
N GLN A 32 12.32 21.09 -12.33
CA GLN A 32 12.74 20.69 -10.99
C GLN A 32 11.87 21.42 -9.95
N ILE A 33 11.26 20.66 -9.05
CA ILE A 33 10.33 21.13 -8.01
C ILE A 33 10.93 20.74 -6.67
N CYS A 34 10.74 21.56 -5.63
CA CYS A 34 11.11 21.25 -4.25
C CYS A 34 9.86 21.43 -3.38
N LEU A 35 9.36 20.34 -2.80
CA LEU A 35 8.22 20.32 -1.89
C LEU A 35 8.72 20.31 -0.46
N VAL A 36 8.07 21.07 0.42
CA VAL A 36 8.40 21.18 1.84
C VAL A 36 7.13 21.10 2.69
N ASP A 37 7.26 20.65 3.94
CA ASP A 37 6.14 20.40 4.88
C ASP A 37 5.90 21.51 5.92
N VAL A 38 6.68 22.59 5.89
CA VAL A 38 6.46 23.80 6.69
C VAL A 38 5.76 24.87 5.85
N GLU A 39 4.83 25.60 6.46
CA GLU A 39 4.05 26.66 5.84
C GLU A 39 4.97 27.81 5.37
N THR A 40 5.23 27.87 4.07
CA THR A 40 5.87 28.98 3.37
C THR A 40 4.78 29.86 2.74
N ALA A 41 5.05 31.12 2.40
CA ALA A 41 4.14 31.91 1.54
C ALA A 41 3.66 31.01 0.39
N PRO A 42 2.36 30.98 0.05
CA PRO A 42 1.79 30.00 -0.86
C PRO A 42 2.46 30.13 -2.23
N ASP A 43 3.53 29.36 -2.42
CA ASP A 43 4.08 29.12 -3.74
C ASP A 43 3.01 28.26 -4.40
N PRO A 44 2.44 28.67 -5.55
CA PRO A 44 1.39 27.94 -6.23
C PRO A 44 1.94 26.62 -6.80
N VAL A 45 2.90 25.95 -6.17
CA VAL A 45 3.49 24.69 -6.61
C VAL A 45 2.40 23.64 -6.74
N LEU A 46 1.49 23.50 -5.76
CA LEU A 46 0.38 22.55 -5.85
C LEU A 46 -0.59 22.91 -6.99
N GLU A 47 -0.95 24.18 -7.10
CA GLU A 47 -1.83 24.68 -8.17
C GLU A 47 -1.19 24.52 -9.55
N TRP A 48 0.08 24.91 -9.68
CA TRP A 48 0.92 24.78 -10.87
C TRP A 48 1.09 23.31 -11.25
N MET A 49 1.46 22.46 -10.30
CA MET A 49 1.62 21.01 -10.51
C MET A 49 0.32 20.41 -11.03
N PHE A 50 -0.80 20.69 -10.35
CA PHE A 50 -2.09 20.18 -10.77
C PHE A 50 -2.47 20.71 -12.15
N ASN A 51 -2.37 22.01 -12.39
CA ASN A 51 -2.76 22.63 -13.65
C ASN A 51 -1.85 22.26 -14.83
N HIS A 52 -0.62 21.83 -14.57
CA HIS A 52 0.33 21.39 -15.59
C HIS A 52 0.23 19.89 -15.90
N MET A 53 -0.15 19.08 -14.90
CA MET A 53 -0.29 17.62 -15.06
C MET A 53 -1.74 17.18 -15.34
N SER A 54 -2.72 18.04 -15.06
CA SER A 54 -4.14 17.81 -15.31
C SER A 54 -4.59 18.52 -16.59
N PHE A 55 -5.48 17.86 -17.33
CA PHE A 55 -6.19 18.46 -18.47
C PHE A 55 -7.30 19.44 -18.04
N LYS A 56 -7.66 19.46 -16.75
CA LYS A 56 -8.64 20.40 -16.17
C LYS A 56 -7.95 21.24 -15.10
N PRO A 57 -7.61 22.51 -15.38
CA PRO A 57 -7.05 23.37 -14.36
C PRO A 57 -8.08 23.69 -13.28
N SER A 58 -7.60 23.97 -12.07
CA SER A 58 -8.40 24.26 -10.88
C SER A 58 -7.67 25.27 -9.99
N SER A 59 -8.41 25.91 -9.08
CA SER A 59 -7.83 26.84 -8.11
C SER A 59 -7.23 26.08 -6.93
N LEU A 60 -6.22 26.66 -6.28
CA LEU A 60 -5.57 26.08 -5.10
C LEU A 60 -6.59 25.64 -4.02
N GLU A 61 -7.60 26.48 -3.72
CA GLU A 61 -8.66 26.15 -2.76
C GLU A 61 -9.43 24.88 -3.12
N LYS A 62 -9.80 24.73 -4.39
CA LYS A 62 -10.53 23.55 -4.87
C LYS A 62 -9.64 22.32 -4.84
N ILE A 63 -8.36 22.48 -5.22
CA ILE A 63 -7.37 21.40 -5.21
C ILE A 63 -7.19 20.87 -3.79
N ILE A 64 -6.92 21.75 -2.82
CA ILE A 64 -6.75 21.35 -1.41
C ILE A 64 -8.02 20.68 -0.87
N LYS A 65 -9.20 21.17 -1.24
CA LYS A 65 -10.46 20.64 -0.74
C LYS A 65 -10.86 19.29 -1.33
N TRP A 66 -10.63 19.08 -2.62
CA TRP A 66 -11.21 17.94 -3.36
C TRP A 66 -10.18 16.95 -3.89
N GLU A 67 -9.01 17.43 -4.26
CA GLU A 67 -7.98 16.62 -4.94
C GLU A 67 -6.87 16.19 -4.00
N TYR A 68 -6.65 16.90 -2.89
CA TYR A 68 -5.73 16.47 -1.85
C TYR A 68 -6.42 15.44 -0.94
N GLN A 69 -6.04 14.17 -1.08
CA GLN A 69 -6.70 13.05 -0.43
C GLN A 69 -5.87 12.51 0.73
N TYR A 70 -6.59 11.99 1.73
CA TYR A 70 -6.03 11.30 2.88
C TYR A 70 -6.57 9.88 2.92
N ASN A 71 -5.76 8.92 2.48
CA ASN A 71 -6.15 7.51 2.39
C ASN A 71 -5.34 6.67 3.39
N MET A 72 -6.02 5.68 3.98
CA MET A 72 -5.40 4.68 4.85
C MET A 72 -5.01 3.47 4.01
N ILE A 73 -3.72 3.15 4.02
CA ILE A 73 -3.14 1.97 3.37
C ILE A 73 -2.90 0.94 4.46
N LYS A 74 -3.47 -0.26 4.29
CA LYS A 74 -3.16 -1.38 5.19
C LYS A 74 -1.77 -1.91 4.89
N VAL A 75 -0.96 -2.02 5.94
CA VAL A 75 0.40 -2.55 5.83
C VAL A 75 0.58 -3.63 6.87
N ASN A 76 0.52 -4.89 6.44
CA ASN A 76 0.50 -6.06 7.32
C ASN A 76 -0.62 -5.93 8.37
N ASP A 77 -0.28 -6.00 9.65
CA ASP A 77 -1.21 -5.81 10.77
C ASP A 77 -1.38 -4.34 11.18
N GLY A 78 -0.63 -3.43 10.56
CA GLY A 78 -0.64 -2.00 10.81
C GLY A 78 -1.42 -1.20 9.78
N LYS A 79 -1.54 0.10 10.04
CA LYS A 79 -2.16 1.09 9.16
C LYS A 79 -1.15 2.19 8.88
N PHE A 80 -1.01 2.57 7.62
CA PHE A 80 -0.23 3.72 7.20
C PHE A 80 -1.15 4.75 6.58
N HIS A 81 -0.96 6.02 6.92
CA HIS A 81 -1.79 7.10 6.39
C HIS A 81 -0.99 7.89 5.37
N SER A 82 -1.47 7.89 4.12
CA SER A 82 -0.81 8.58 3.02
C SER A 82 -1.64 9.78 2.56
N LYS A 83 -1.01 10.95 2.58
CA LYS A 83 -1.51 12.16 1.96
C LYS A 83 -0.98 12.24 0.55
N HIS A 84 -1.84 12.46 -0.43
CA HIS A 84 -1.42 12.57 -1.82
C HIS A 84 -2.35 13.48 -2.61
N LEU A 85 -1.77 14.10 -3.64
CA LEU A 85 -2.53 14.86 -4.62
C LEU A 85 -3.04 13.90 -5.70
N LYS A 86 -4.36 13.77 -5.81
CA LYS A 86 -5.01 13.02 -6.88
C LYS A 86 -5.03 13.89 -8.13
N ILE A 87 -4.30 13.46 -9.15
CA ILE A 87 -4.29 14.13 -10.46
C ILE A 87 -4.89 13.16 -11.47
N PRO A 88 -5.92 13.57 -12.23
CA PRO A 88 -6.49 12.73 -13.26
C PRO A 88 -5.42 12.22 -14.25
N GLY A 89 -5.29 10.91 -14.38
CA GLY A 89 -4.28 10.26 -15.23
C GLY A 89 -2.95 9.95 -14.54
N CYS A 90 -2.75 10.37 -13.28
CA CYS A 90 -1.58 10.02 -12.48
C CYS A 90 -1.98 9.14 -11.29
N VAL A 91 -1.13 8.16 -10.96
CA VAL A 91 -1.26 7.35 -9.75
C VAL A 91 -0.10 7.69 -8.83
N ALA A 92 -0.40 8.37 -7.72
CA ALA A 92 0.57 8.58 -6.66
C ALA A 92 0.79 7.24 -5.93
N ILE A 93 2.05 6.85 -5.76
CA ILE A 93 2.43 5.64 -5.02
C ILE A 93 3.42 6.07 -3.95
N ASP A 94 3.05 5.84 -2.70
CA ASP A 94 3.94 6.09 -1.58
C ASP A 94 4.85 4.87 -1.37
N VAL A 95 6.16 5.08 -1.49
CA VAL A 95 7.15 4.01 -1.40
C VAL A 95 7.27 3.49 0.03
N GLN A 96 7.05 4.34 1.04
CA GLN A 96 7.22 3.95 2.43
C GLN A 96 6.31 2.78 2.85
N PRO A 97 4.97 2.83 2.66
CA PRO A 97 4.09 1.72 3.02
C PRO A 97 4.36 0.46 2.19
N CYS A 98 4.82 0.59 0.95
CA CYS A 98 5.24 -0.55 0.14
C CYS A 98 6.39 -1.32 0.82
N PHE A 99 7.39 -0.58 1.32
CA PHE A 99 8.57 -1.15 1.95
C PHE A 99 8.34 -1.61 3.39
N MET A 100 7.49 -0.92 4.14
CA MET A 100 6.98 -1.43 5.41
C MET A 100 6.26 -2.78 5.22
N GLY A 101 5.62 -2.99 4.06
CA GLY A 101 5.06 -4.28 3.65
C GLY A 101 6.13 -5.38 3.54
N PHE A 102 7.28 -5.07 2.93
CA PHE A 102 8.38 -6.03 2.74
C PHE A 102 9.19 -6.30 4.01
N TYR A 103 9.36 -5.28 4.86
CA TYR A 103 10.22 -5.29 6.05
C TYR A 103 9.40 -5.13 7.34
N SER A 104 8.28 -5.88 7.42
CA SER A 104 7.21 -5.69 8.41
C SER A 104 7.58 -5.87 9.88
N LYS A 105 8.78 -6.40 10.16
CA LYS A 105 9.27 -6.69 11.53
C LYS A 105 10.24 -5.64 12.04
N ASP A 106 10.60 -4.66 11.22
CA ASP A 106 11.62 -3.69 11.54
C ASP A 106 11.00 -2.41 12.08
N GLU A 107 11.52 -1.93 13.21
CA GLU A 107 11.12 -0.66 13.82
C GLU A 107 11.54 0.55 12.97
N LYS A 108 12.41 0.34 11.98
CA LYS A 108 12.99 1.38 11.14
C LYS A 108 12.28 1.47 9.79
N SER A 109 11.92 2.69 9.39
CA SER A 109 11.22 2.95 8.14
C SER A 109 11.86 4.05 7.28
N SER A 110 13.15 4.35 7.52
CA SER A 110 13.88 5.41 6.83
C SER A 110 14.41 4.96 5.47
N LEU A 111 14.57 5.92 4.54
CA LEU A 111 15.17 5.67 3.22
C LEU A 111 16.56 5.01 3.34
N ALA A 112 17.40 5.53 4.24
CA ALA A 112 18.74 5.00 4.49
C ALA A 112 18.71 3.53 4.94
N TYR A 113 17.73 3.17 5.76
CA TYR A 113 17.51 1.80 6.19
C TYR A 113 17.12 0.90 4.99
N TYR A 114 16.11 1.28 4.20
CA TYR A 114 15.69 0.47 3.06
C TYR A 114 16.76 0.34 1.97
N LEU A 115 17.56 1.38 1.73
CA LEU A 115 18.69 1.31 0.80
C LEU A 115 19.72 0.30 1.27
N LYS A 116 20.04 0.28 2.57
CA LYS A 116 20.95 -0.69 3.16
C LYS A 116 20.43 -2.12 3.02
N GLU A 117 19.16 -2.36 3.36
CA GLU A 117 18.52 -3.68 3.23
C GLU A 117 18.49 -4.16 1.76
N CYS A 118 18.30 -3.23 0.82
CA CYS A 118 18.34 -3.52 -0.61
C CYS A 118 19.75 -3.62 -1.20
N LYS A 119 20.80 -3.43 -0.40
CA LYS A 119 22.21 -3.37 -0.83
C LYS A 119 22.44 -2.31 -1.92
N LEU A 120 21.78 -1.17 -1.80
CA LEU A 120 21.92 -0.02 -2.68
C LEU A 120 22.80 1.04 -2.00
N ASP A 121 23.67 1.68 -2.79
CA ASP A 121 24.56 2.71 -2.26
C ASP A 121 23.75 3.89 -1.69
N ASN A 122 24.01 4.22 -0.42
CA ASN A 122 23.52 5.43 0.22
C ASN A 122 24.59 6.53 0.13
N LYS A 123 24.64 7.23 -1.00
CA LYS A 123 25.80 8.06 -1.37
C LYS A 123 25.91 9.43 -0.68
N VAL A 124 24.84 9.98 -0.10
CA VAL A 124 24.90 11.33 0.47
C VAL A 124 23.96 11.44 1.67
N ASN A 125 24.51 11.84 2.83
CA ASN A 125 23.73 12.25 3.99
C ASN A 125 23.92 13.76 4.18
N LEU A 126 22.82 14.51 4.12
CA LEU A 126 22.81 15.94 4.43
C LEU A 126 21.84 16.16 5.60
N PRO A 127 22.34 16.29 6.84
CA PRO A 127 21.48 16.51 8.00
C PRO A 127 20.63 17.78 7.85
N ILE A 128 19.40 17.76 8.37
CA ILE A 128 18.41 18.84 8.24
C ILE A 128 18.97 20.18 8.73
N HIS A 129 19.58 20.23 9.92
CA HIS A 129 20.15 21.46 10.47
C HIS A 129 21.18 22.12 9.52
N ARG A 130 21.94 21.30 8.79
CA ARG A 130 22.95 21.77 7.84
C ARG A 130 22.31 22.27 6.55
N MET A 131 21.26 21.61 6.09
CA MET A 131 20.46 22.04 4.94
C MET A 131 19.78 23.38 5.22
N ASN A 132 19.13 23.54 6.38
CA ASN A 132 18.47 24.79 6.79
C ASN A 132 19.47 25.95 6.84
N LYS A 133 20.66 25.72 7.40
CA LYS A 133 21.74 26.70 7.40
C LYS A 133 22.13 27.16 5.98
N TYR A 134 22.23 26.23 5.03
CA TYR A 134 22.56 26.57 3.63
C TYR A 134 21.49 27.47 3.00
N TYR A 135 20.23 27.15 3.26
CA TYR A 135 19.12 27.97 2.81
C TYR A 135 19.11 29.37 3.44
N GLU A 136 19.25 29.46 4.76
CA GLU A 136 19.31 30.76 5.45
C GLU A 136 20.44 31.64 4.94
N MET A 137 21.61 31.04 4.65
CA MET A 137 22.74 31.76 4.06
C MET A 137 22.42 32.23 2.64
N ALA A 138 21.81 31.37 1.81
CA ALA A 138 21.45 31.70 0.44
C ALA A 138 20.38 32.81 0.34
N LEU A 139 19.48 32.93 1.33
CA LEU A 139 18.50 34.01 1.41
C LEU A 139 19.15 35.36 1.77
N LYS A 140 20.22 35.33 2.57
CA LYS A 140 20.91 36.55 3.03
C LYS A 140 21.87 37.09 1.97
N GLU A 141 22.63 36.21 1.32
CA GLU A 141 23.70 36.61 0.40
C GLU A 141 23.81 35.67 -0.80
N THR A 142 23.96 36.25 -1.99
CA THR A 142 24.23 35.51 -3.23
C THR A 142 25.72 35.62 -3.58
N ASN A 143 26.48 34.55 -3.32
CA ASN A 143 27.90 34.47 -3.65
C ASN A 143 28.28 33.03 -4.06
N ALA A 144 29.54 32.83 -4.49
CA ALA A 144 30.01 31.53 -4.96
C ALA A 144 29.86 30.42 -3.90
N THR A 145 30.04 30.75 -2.62
CA THR A 145 29.92 29.81 -1.50
C THR A 145 28.47 29.39 -1.28
N THR A 146 27.52 30.33 -1.27
CA THR A 146 26.09 30.01 -1.11
C THR A 146 25.55 29.25 -2.33
N ALA A 147 26.04 29.57 -3.53
CA ALA A 147 25.74 28.78 -4.73
C ALA A 147 26.25 27.32 -4.64
N GLU A 148 27.47 27.10 -4.16
CA GLU A 148 28.01 25.74 -3.97
C GLU A 148 27.25 24.95 -2.90
N GLN A 149 26.83 25.62 -1.82
CA GLN A 149 25.99 25.02 -0.77
C GLN A 149 24.63 24.60 -1.32
N MET A 150 23.97 25.46 -2.09
CA MET A 150 22.70 25.14 -2.75
C MET A 150 22.85 24.03 -3.79
N HIS A 151 23.97 23.97 -4.51
CA HIS A 151 24.29 22.84 -5.40
C HIS A 151 24.36 21.51 -4.64
N LYS A 152 24.95 21.50 -3.42
CA LYS A 152 24.98 20.30 -2.56
C LYS A 152 23.58 19.86 -2.14
N VAL A 153 22.70 20.82 -1.79
CA VAL A 153 21.29 20.54 -1.48
C VAL A 153 20.58 19.91 -2.68
N ALA A 154 20.69 20.53 -3.87
CA ALA A 154 20.08 20.02 -5.09
C ALA A 154 20.56 18.60 -5.44
N LYS A 155 21.87 18.35 -5.33
CA LYS A 155 22.46 17.02 -5.54
C LYS A 155 21.91 15.98 -4.57
N TYR A 156 21.83 16.30 -3.28
CA TYR A 156 21.23 15.42 -2.26
C TYR A 156 19.79 15.06 -2.62
N CYS A 157 19.01 16.08 -2.99
CA CYS A 157 17.62 15.95 -3.41
C CYS A 157 17.43 15.01 -4.62
N ILE A 158 18.22 15.19 -5.68
CA ILE A 158 18.20 14.32 -6.87
C ILE A 158 18.55 12.87 -6.52
N ILE A 159 19.56 12.67 -5.68
CA ILE A 159 19.98 11.33 -5.24
C ILE A 159 18.87 10.65 -4.45
N ASN A 160 18.16 11.37 -3.57
CA ASN A 160 17.04 10.81 -2.82
C ASN A 160 15.87 10.42 -3.72
N ALA A 161 15.50 11.28 -4.68
CA ALA A 161 14.45 10.96 -5.66
C ALA A 161 14.79 9.71 -6.47
N LEU A 162 16.02 9.62 -6.97
CA LEU A 162 16.51 8.44 -7.70
C LEU A 162 16.56 7.20 -6.81
N SER A 163 16.88 7.35 -5.52
CA SER A 163 16.94 6.25 -4.56
C SER A 163 15.57 5.60 -4.35
N TYR A 164 14.50 6.39 -4.23
CA TYR A 164 13.13 5.85 -4.18
C TYR A 164 12.75 5.09 -5.46
N GLN A 165 13.12 5.61 -6.63
CA GLN A 165 12.90 4.90 -7.89
C GLN A 165 13.65 3.57 -7.95
N ARG A 166 14.92 3.55 -7.53
CA ARG A 166 15.74 2.33 -7.45
C ARG A 166 15.12 1.30 -6.52
N LEU A 167 14.60 1.74 -5.38
CA LEU A 167 13.86 0.87 -4.44
C LEU A 167 12.64 0.24 -5.13
N MET A 168 11.78 1.05 -5.76
CA MET A 168 10.60 0.53 -6.46
C MET A 168 10.94 -0.50 -7.55
N VAL A 169 12.01 -0.24 -8.32
CA VAL A 169 12.49 -1.16 -9.38
C VAL A 169 13.05 -2.45 -8.76
N LYS A 170 13.84 -2.33 -7.68
CA LYS A 170 14.48 -3.47 -7.00
C LYS A 170 13.47 -4.52 -6.54
N HIS A 171 12.32 -4.09 -6.03
CA HIS A 171 11.23 -4.96 -5.55
C HIS A 171 10.08 -5.11 -6.54
N ASN A 172 10.23 -4.60 -7.76
CA ASN A 172 9.24 -4.71 -8.84
C ASN A 172 7.83 -4.24 -8.42
N VAL A 173 7.77 -3.18 -7.60
CA VAL A 173 6.56 -2.78 -6.84
C VAL A 173 5.37 -2.51 -7.76
N ILE A 174 5.59 -1.77 -8.85
CA ILE A 174 4.52 -1.39 -9.79
C ILE A 174 3.93 -2.63 -10.47
N ASN A 175 4.77 -3.58 -10.87
CA ASN A 175 4.31 -4.79 -11.56
C ASN A 175 3.52 -5.71 -10.61
N LYS A 176 3.89 -5.79 -9.33
CA LYS A 176 3.10 -6.48 -8.31
C LYS A 176 1.68 -5.91 -8.21
N TYR A 177 1.55 -4.59 -8.12
CA TYR A 177 0.22 -3.96 -8.09
C TYR A 177 -0.53 -4.08 -9.42
N ARG A 178 0.17 -4.10 -10.56
CA ARG A 178 -0.44 -4.35 -11.87
C ARG A 178 -1.03 -5.76 -11.96
N GLU A 179 -0.34 -6.75 -11.40
CA GLU A 179 -0.83 -8.12 -11.33
C GLU A 179 -2.10 -8.22 -10.47
N ILE A 180 -2.08 -7.63 -9.27
CA ILE A 180 -3.26 -7.55 -8.39
C ILE A 180 -4.42 -6.86 -9.11
N ALA A 181 -4.18 -5.69 -9.72
CA ALA A 181 -5.17 -4.94 -10.48
C ALA A 181 -5.74 -5.75 -11.64
N SER A 182 -4.90 -6.49 -12.37
CA SER A 182 -5.33 -7.32 -13.51
C SER A 182 -6.13 -8.54 -13.06
N ILE A 183 -5.82 -9.14 -11.92
CA ILE A 183 -6.54 -10.30 -11.39
C ILE A 183 -7.89 -9.88 -10.80
N ALA A 184 -7.92 -8.77 -10.07
CA ALA A 184 -9.10 -8.28 -9.38
C ALA A 184 -9.98 -7.35 -10.25
N PHE A 185 -9.56 -7.04 -11.48
CA PHE A 185 -10.21 -6.06 -12.36
C PHE A 185 -10.37 -4.67 -11.70
N LEU A 186 -9.34 -4.25 -10.95
CA LEU A 186 -9.31 -2.97 -10.24
C LEU A 186 -8.38 -1.98 -10.95
N SER A 187 -8.51 -0.70 -10.61
CA SER A 187 -7.51 0.28 -11.02
C SER A 187 -6.20 0.05 -10.25
N LEU A 188 -5.06 0.50 -10.82
CA LEU A 188 -3.77 0.46 -10.12
C LEU A 188 -3.81 1.27 -8.81
N PHE A 189 -4.59 2.35 -8.79
CA PHE A 189 -4.81 3.17 -7.61
C PHE A 189 -5.50 2.36 -6.51
N ASP A 190 -6.59 1.66 -6.81
CA ASP A 190 -7.33 0.86 -5.82
C ASP A 190 -6.50 -0.32 -5.33
N ALA A 191 -5.70 -0.94 -6.21
CA ALA A 191 -4.77 -1.99 -5.83
C ALA A 191 -3.69 -1.52 -4.85
N HIS A 192 -3.29 -0.24 -4.90
CA HIS A 192 -2.31 0.33 -3.96
C HIS A 192 -2.96 0.81 -2.65
N TYR A 193 -4.05 1.57 -2.74
CA TYR A 193 -4.64 2.25 -1.58
C TYR A 193 -5.68 1.42 -0.82
N PHE A 194 -6.39 0.52 -1.48
CA PHE A 194 -7.53 -0.21 -0.89
C PHE A 194 -7.34 -1.73 -0.84
N ALA A 195 -6.15 -2.23 -1.12
CA ALA A 195 -5.86 -3.65 -0.97
C ALA A 195 -5.79 -4.05 0.52
N GLY A 196 -6.86 -4.69 1.01
CA GLY A 196 -6.89 -5.37 2.31
C GLY A 196 -8.15 -5.11 3.15
N GLU A 197 -8.45 -6.01 4.08
CA GLU A 197 -9.62 -5.93 4.96
C GLU A 197 -9.38 -5.06 6.21
N THR A 198 -10.38 -4.27 6.62
CA THR A 198 -10.32 -3.39 7.79
C THR A 198 -10.91 -4.00 9.08
N GLU A 199 -11.76 -5.02 8.95
CA GLU A 199 -12.45 -5.66 10.07
C GLU A 199 -11.75 -6.95 10.49
N LYS A 200 -11.80 -7.25 11.80
CA LYS A 200 -11.26 -8.49 12.37
C LYS A 200 -12.41 -9.36 12.84
N PHE A 201 -12.44 -10.59 12.36
CA PHE A 201 -13.33 -11.64 12.85
C PHE A 201 -12.52 -12.67 13.67
N PRO A 202 -13.17 -13.47 14.53
CA PRO A 202 -12.52 -14.60 15.19
C PRO A 202 -11.80 -15.47 14.16
N GLY A 203 -10.49 -15.64 14.36
CA GLY A 203 -9.61 -16.35 13.43
C GLY A 203 -9.46 -17.83 13.74
N ALA A 204 -8.34 -18.40 13.29
CA ALA A 204 -8.00 -19.80 13.54
C ALA A 204 -7.85 -20.11 15.03
N TYR A 205 -8.22 -21.33 15.41
CA TYR A 205 -7.87 -21.89 16.70
C TYR A 205 -6.41 -22.33 16.71
N VAL A 206 -5.67 -21.97 17.76
CA VAL A 206 -4.26 -22.35 17.95
C VAL A 206 -4.18 -23.26 19.18
N PHE A 207 -3.67 -24.47 19.00
CA PHE A 207 -3.42 -25.37 20.11
C PHE A 207 -2.36 -24.78 21.05
N PRO A 208 -2.54 -24.85 22.37
CA PRO A 208 -1.52 -24.42 23.33
C PRO A 208 -0.20 -25.17 23.08
N PRO A 209 0.93 -24.47 22.91
CA PRO A 209 2.21 -25.13 22.66
C PRO A 209 2.72 -25.80 23.94
N VAL A 210 3.22 -27.03 23.82
CA VAL A 210 4.00 -27.67 24.88
C VAL A 210 5.43 -27.12 24.79
N LYS A 211 5.83 -26.31 25.78
CA LYS A 211 7.15 -25.69 25.80
C LYS A 211 8.18 -26.69 26.31
N GLY A 212 9.28 -26.85 25.57
CA GLY A 212 10.39 -27.71 25.95
C GLY A 212 11.41 -27.86 24.83
N PHE A 213 12.58 -28.41 25.16
CA PHE A 213 13.58 -28.80 24.18
C PHE A 213 13.40 -30.28 23.85
N GLU A 214 12.93 -30.58 22.65
CA GLU A 214 12.75 -31.95 22.17
C GLU A 214 14.01 -32.41 21.44
N ASN A 215 14.76 -33.31 22.05
CA ASN A 215 16.01 -33.86 21.52
C ASN A 215 16.00 -35.39 21.40
N ARG A 216 14.88 -36.03 21.72
CA ARG A 216 14.76 -37.49 21.71
C ARG A 216 14.19 -37.99 20.39
N CYS A 217 13.25 -37.25 19.82
CA CYS A 217 12.57 -37.63 18.58
C CYS A 217 12.52 -36.48 17.56
N PRO A 218 12.63 -36.77 16.25
CA PRO A 218 12.35 -35.80 15.22
C PRO A 218 10.89 -35.33 15.26
N VAL A 219 10.66 -34.03 15.12
CA VAL A 219 9.33 -33.43 15.02
C VAL A 219 9.01 -33.16 13.56
N THR A 220 7.90 -33.71 13.05
CA THR A 220 7.43 -33.49 11.68
C THR A 220 6.29 -32.47 11.67
N GLY A 221 6.40 -31.46 10.80
CA GLY A 221 5.34 -30.48 10.57
C GLY A 221 4.44 -30.88 9.41
N LEU A 222 3.13 -30.99 9.66
CA LEU A 222 2.12 -31.16 8.61
C LEU A 222 1.35 -29.84 8.42
N LYS A 223 1.08 -29.46 7.16
CA LYS A 223 0.35 -28.24 6.81
C LYS A 223 -0.58 -28.49 5.63
N PHE A 224 -1.81 -27.97 5.72
CA PHE A 224 -2.73 -27.92 4.59
C PHE A 224 -2.30 -26.84 3.58
N ALA A 225 -2.24 -27.19 2.30
CA ALA A 225 -2.11 -26.20 1.23
C ALA A 225 -3.44 -25.44 1.10
N SER A 226 -3.41 -24.11 1.17
CA SER A 226 -4.59 -23.25 0.95
C SER A 226 -5.85 -23.71 1.68
N LEU A 227 -5.77 -23.90 3.01
CA LEU A 227 -6.86 -24.46 3.82
C LEU A 227 -8.21 -23.78 3.58
N TYR A 228 -8.29 -22.45 3.69
CA TYR A 228 -9.55 -21.73 3.53
C TYR A 228 -10.13 -21.82 2.11
N PRO A 229 -9.37 -21.53 1.03
CA PRO A 229 -9.85 -21.80 -0.33
C PRO A 229 -10.33 -23.23 -0.53
N SER A 230 -9.59 -24.21 0.00
CA SER A 230 -9.96 -25.64 -0.12
C SER A 230 -11.30 -25.94 0.56
N LEU A 231 -11.55 -25.35 1.74
CA LEU A 231 -12.84 -25.49 2.43
C LEU A 231 -13.98 -24.80 1.67
N ILE A 232 -13.74 -23.60 1.14
CA ILE A 232 -14.73 -22.87 0.33
C ILE A 232 -15.12 -23.69 -0.89
N MET A 233 -14.14 -24.23 -1.62
CA MET A 233 -14.37 -25.07 -2.79
C MET A 233 -15.10 -26.37 -2.40
N THR A 234 -14.60 -27.11 -1.41
CA THR A 234 -15.14 -28.42 -0.99
C THR A 234 -16.60 -28.34 -0.53
N TYR A 235 -16.94 -27.32 0.26
CA TYR A 235 -18.27 -27.16 0.84
C TYR A 235 -19.15 -26.17 0.08
N ASN A 236 -18.73 -25.73 -1.10
CA ASN A 236 -19.45 -24.77 -1.93
C ASN A 236 -19.84 -23.46 -1.20
N LEU A 237 -18.95 -22.94 -0.35
CA LEU A 237 -19.24 -21.79 0.51
C LEU A 237 -19.28 -20.49 -0.30
N SER A 238 -20.42 -20.23 -0.93
CA SER A 238 -20.66 -19.08 -1.79
C SER A 238 -22.02 -18.46 -1.45
N PRO A 239 -22.17 -17.13 -1.43
CA PRO A 239 -23.43 -16.48 -1.04
C PRO A 239 -24.66 -16.97 -1.80
N ASP A 240 -24.51 -17.30 -3.09
CA ASP A 240 -25.55 -17.84 -3.97
C ASP A 240 -25.93 -19.31 -3.69
N LYS A 241 -25.16 -19.99 -2.83
CA LYS A 241 -25.36 -21.40 -2.45
C LYS A 241 -25.67 -21.58 -0.95
N ILE A 242 -25.70 -20.48 -0.19
CA ILE A 242 -26.05 -20.48 1.22
C ILE A 242 -27.55 -20.28 1.41
N ILE A 243 -28.16 -21.18 2.17
CA ILE A 243 -29.55 -21.12 2.62
C ILE A 243 -29.55 -20.77 4.11
N LEU A 244 -30.32 -19.75 4.49
CA LEU A 244 -30.47 -19.32 5.89
C LEU A 244 -31.77 -19.80 6.54
N SER A 245 -32.77 -20.16 5.73
CA SER A 245 -34.07 -20.65 6.21
C SER A 245 -34.10 -22.18 6.30
N GLN A 246 -34.50 -22.70 7.46
CA GLN A 246 -34.73 -24.13 7.67
C GLN A 246 -35.79 -24.69 6.72
N GLU A 247 -36.88 -23.95 6.48
CA GLU A 247 -37.98 -24.39 5.60
C GLU A 247 -37.48 -24.56 4.17
N HIS A 248 -36.67 -23.61 3.70
CA HIS A 248 -36.08 -23.68 2.37
C HIS A 248 -35.06 -24.83 2.26
N ALA A 249 -34.26 -25.07 3.31
CA ALA A 249 -33.33 -26.19 3.34
C ALA A 249 -34.06 -27.54 3.22
N VAL A 250 -35.17 -27.72 3.94
CA VAL A 250 -35.99 -28.95 3.84
C VAL A 250 -36.56 -29.13 2.43
N SER A 251 -37.07 -28.07 1.81
CA SER A 251 -37.55 -28.10 0.43
C SER A 251 -36.46 -28.49 -0.56
N VAL A 252 -35.24 -27.97 -0.39
CA VAL A 252 -34.10 -28.31 -1.25
C VAL A 252 -33.63 -29.74 -1.04
N GLU A 253 -33.62 -30.26 0.20
CA GLU A 253 -33.30 -31.68 0.46
C GLU A 253 -34.32 -32.63 -0.18
N GLN A 254 -35.60 -32.25 -0.24
CA GLN A 254 -36.64 -33.02 -0.94
C GLN A 254 -36.44 -33.05 -2.46
N SER A 255 -35.64 -32.14 -3.03
CA SER A 255 -35.28 -32.10 -4.45
C SER A 255 -34.02 -32.91 -4.80
N ASP A 256 -33.66 -33.89 -3.97
CA ASP A 256 -32.45 -34.75 -4.10
C ASP A 256 -31.11 -34.00 -4.08
N LYS A 257 -31.09 -32.74 -3.60
CA LYS A 257 -29.85 -31.99 -3.40
C LYS A 257 -29.28 -32.25 -2.01
N LYS A 258 -27.96 -32.52 -1.95
CA LYS A 258 -27.24 -32.70 -0.70
C LYS A 258 -26.88 -31.34 -0.09
N LEU A 259 -27.19 -31.17 1.19
CA LEU A 259 -26.84 -29.98 1.96
C LEU A 259 -25.71 -30.28 2.96
N HIS A 260 -24.91 -29.26 3.24
CA HIS A 260 -23.99 -29.24 4.37
C HIS A 260 -24.49 -28.24 5.40
N LYS A 261 -24.89 -28.73 6.58
CA LYS A 261 -25.35 -27.87 7.68
C LYS A 261 -24.15 -27.19 8.35
N ILE A 262 -24.28 -25.88 8.54
CA ILE A 262 -23.31 -25.01 9.21
C ILE A 262 -23.98 -24.50 10.49
N GLU A 263 -23.35 -24.73 11.64
CA GLU A 263 -23.85 -24.28 12.94
C GLU A 263 -22.69 -23.85 13.83
N PHE A 264 -22.72 -22.60 14.30
CA PHE A 264 -21.72 -22.05 15.21
C PHE A 264 -22.28 -20.90 16.03
N LEU A 265 -21.60 -20.51 17.11
CA LEU A 265 -21.96 -19.34 17.91
C LEU A 265 -21.22 -18.11 17.39
N PHE A 266 -21.96 -17.04 17.08
CA PHE A 266 -21.42 -15.73 16.74
C PHE A 266 -21.92 -14.71 17.75
N ASN A 267 -21.02 -14.09 18.52
CA ASN A 267 -21.38 -13.18 19.62
C ASN A 267 -22.41 -13.79 20.59
N ASN A 268 -22.21 -15.06 20.96
CA ASN A 268 -23.14 -15.88 21.76
C ASN A 268 -24.51 -16.14 21.13
N ASN A 269 -24.72 -15.75 19.87
CA ASN A 269 -25.94 -16.04 19.13
C ASN A 269 -25.72 -17.25 18.20
N PRO A 270 -26.51 -18.31 18.32
CA PRO A 270 -26.40 -19.47 17.43
C PRO A 270 -26.76 -19.07 16.01
N GLN A 271 -25.81 -19.25 15.09
CA GLN A 271 -25.99 -19.08 13.66
C GLN A 271 -26.20 -20.45 13.02
N ARG A 272 -27.14 -20.52 12.08
CA ARG A 272 -27.45 -21.71 11.30
C ARG A 272 -27.56 -21.36 9.84
N ALA A 273 -26.95 -22.18 9.00
CA ALA A 273 -27.03 -22.08 7.56
C ALA A 273 -26.86 -23.46 6.93
N TRP A 274 -27.18 -23.57 5.65
CA TRP A 274 -26.92 -24.76 4.84
C TRP A 274 -26.24 -24.35 3.54
N SER A 275 -25.21 -25.08 3.15
CA SER A 275 -24.59 -24.94 1.84
C SER A 275 -25.04 -26.06 0.91
N VAL A 276 -25.44 -25.72 -0.30
CA VAL A 276 -25.81 -26.71 -1.34
C VAL A 276 -24.54 -27.31 -1.93
N GLN A 277 -24.36 -28.64 -1.86
CA GLN A 277 -23.18 -29.30 -2.43
C GLN A 277 -23.22 -29.31 -3.95
N HIS A 278 -22.07 -29.02 -4.58
CA HIS A 278 -21.97 -29.00 -6.04
C HIS A 278 -21.71 -30.38 -6.67
N ASN A 279 -21.28 -31.40 -5.90
CA ASN A 279 -20.99 -32.76 -6.38
C ASN A 279 -20.09 -32.83 -7.65
N ASN A 280 -19.14 -31.90 -7.78
CA ASN A 280 -18.31 -31.69 -8.98
C ASN A 280 -19.08 -31.39 -10.28
N ILE A 281 -20.37 -31.03 -10.20
CA ILE A 281 -21.18 -30.59 -11.33
C ILE A 281 -20.91 -29.09 -11.56
N PRO A 282 -20.40 -28.67 -12.74
CA PRO A 282 -20.02 -27.28 -13.00
C PRO A 282 -21.15 -26.26 -12.77
N GLU A 283 -22.39 -26.60 -13.17
CA GLU A 283 -23.56 -25.73 -13.08
C GLU A 283 -24.04 -25.52 -11.63
N GLU A 284 -23.64 -26.41 -10.72
CA GLU A 284 -23.99 -26.35 -9.30
C GLU A 284 -22.92 -25.64 -8.45
N LYS A 285 -21.75 -25.33 -9.01
CA LYS A 285 -20.70 -24.58 -8.32
C LYS A 285 -21.15 -23.15 -8.05
N GLY A 286 -20.90 -22.68 -6.84
CA GLY A 286 -21.14 -21.30 -6.46
C GLY A 286 -20.11 -20.36 -7.09
N LEU A 287 -20.46 -19.08 -7.18
CA LEU A 287 -19.58 -18.06 -7.78
C LEU A 287 -18.18 -18.06 -7.17
N TYR A 288 -18.07 -18.15 -5.85
CA TYR A 288 -16.78 -18.12 -5.16
C TYR A 288 -15.91 -19.33 -5.49
N VAL A 289 -16.53 -20.51 -5.66
CA VAL A 289 -15.81 -21.73 -6.06
C VAL A 289 -15.22 -21.56 -7.45
N ILE A 290 -16.02 -21.06 -8.40
CA ILE A 290 -15.57 -20.83 -9.78
C ILE A 290 -14.39 -19.85 -9.82
N VAL A 291 -14.47 -18.75 -9.07
CA VAL A 291 -13.38 -17.76 -8.98
C VAL A 291 -12.13 -18.39 -8.37
N LEU A 292 -12.25 -19.15 -7.28
CA LEU A 292 -11.10 -19.79 -6.64
C LEU A 292 -10.45 -20.85 -7.51
N GLU A 293 -11.22 -21.65 -8.24
CA GLU A 293 -10.67 -22.61 -9.20
C GLU A 293 -9.89 -21.92 -10.32
N TYR A 294 -10.41 -20.80 -10.84
CA TYR A 294 -9.71 -19.97 -11.81
C TYR A 294 -8.38 -19.41 -11.25
N LEU A 295 -8.40 -18.92 -10.01
CA LEU A 295 -7.20 -18.39 -9.35
C LEU A 295 -6.18 -19.48 -9.01
N SER A 296 -6.63 -20.70 -8.69
CA SER A 296 -5.75 -21.84 -8.40
C SER A 296 -5.08 -22.43 -9.64
N ALA A 297 -5.61 -22.14 -10.83
CA ALA A 297 -5.05 -22.62 -12.10
C ALA A 297 -4.02 -21.67 -12.74
N LYS A 298 -3.87 -20.45 -12.21
CA LYS A 298 -2.86 -19.46 -12.63
C LYS A 298 -1.55 -19.66 -11.89
#